data_AF-A0A852ZA02-F1
#
_entry.id   AF-A0A852ZA02-F1
#
_cell.length_a   1.000
_cell.length_b   1.000
_cell.length_c   1.000
_cell.angle_alpha   90.00
_cell.angle_beta   90.00
_cell.angle_gamma   90.00
#
_symmetry.space_group_name_H-M   'P 1'
#
loop_
_entity.id
_entity.type
_entity.pdbx_description
1 polymer ?
#
loop_
_entity_poly.entity_id
_entity_poly.type
_entity_poly.pdbx_seq_one_letter_code
_entity_poly.pdbx_strand_id
1 'polypeptide(L)' 'MNGIDTGVWVEVDDCPIRYAVCGDVVEKELGGQGSGVELVATETGLANLLRNGTAALRELRRKQRG' A
#
# COMPACT_ATOMS: atom_id res chain seq x y z
N MET A 1 -4.65 -10.11 22.75
CA MET A 1 -3.87 -9.05 22.08
C MET A 1 -4.71 -7.80 22.09
N ASN A 2 -4.48 -6.90 23.05
CA ASN A 2 -5.14 -5.60 23.09
C ASN A 2 -4.26 -4.63 22.31
N GLY A 3 -4.35 -4.71 20.98
CA GLY A 3 -3.74 -3.73 20.09
C GLY A 3 -4.74 -2.60 19.90
N ILE A 4 -4.33 -1.38 20.23
CA ILE A 4 -5.08 -0.18 19.89
C ILE A 4 -5.16 -0.13 18.36
N ASP A 5 -6.38 -0.30 17.83
CA ASP A 5 -6.68 -0.15 16.41
C ASP A 5 -6.83 1.34 16.09
N THR A 6 -5.71 2.05 16.01
CA THR A 6 -5.67 3.39 15.44
C THR A 6 -5.18 3.28 14.01
N GLY A 7 -6.10 3.03 13.10
CA GLY A 7 -5.84 3.22 11.67
C GLY A 7 -5.51 4.69 11.41
N VAL A 8 -4.27 4.97 11.00
CA VAL A 8 -3.87 6.29 10.51
C VAL A 8 -4.09 6.30 9.00
N TRP A 9 -4.86 7.27 8.52
CA TRP A 9 -4.97 7.52 7.08
C TRP A 9 -3.73 8.27 6.62
N VAL A 10 -3.04 7.73 5.63
CA VAL A 10 -1.90 8.37 4.96
C VAL A 10 -2.31 8.66 3.53
N GLU A 11 -2.21 9.94 3.16
CA GLU A 11 -2.37 10.35 1.77
C GLU A 11 -1.10 10.00 0.99
N VAL A 12 -1.27 9.35 -0.15
CA VAL A 12 -0.19 8.94 -1.05
C VAL A 12 -0.41 9.71 -2.36
N ASP A 13 0.21 10.88 -2.46
CA ASP A 13 0.24 11.70 -3.68
C ASP A 13 1.68 12.10 -4.02
N ASP A 14 2.04 12.01 -5.29
CA ASP A 14 3.35 12.30 -5.88
C ASP A 14 4.59 11.89 -5.04
N CYS A 15 4.54 10.70 -4.40
CA CYS A 15 5.65 10.18 -3.60
C CYS A 15 6.35 8.98 -4.27
N PRO A 16 7.68 8.85 -4.14
CA PRO A 16 8.39 7.70 -4.68
C PRO A 16 7.99 6.42 -3.93
N ILE A 17 7.70 5.35 -4.67
CA ILE A 17 7.43 4.03 -4.12
C ILE A 17 8.62 3.13 -4.47
N ARG A 18 9.35 2.68 -3.45
CA ARG A 18 10.45 1.71 -3.60
C ARG A 18 10.00 0.34 -3.15
N TYR A 19 10.65 -0.70 -3.66
CA TYR A 19 10.44 -2.06 -3.15
C TYR A 19 11.73 -2.88 -3.20
N ALA A 20 11.81 -3.86 -2.31
CA ALA A 20 12.81 -4.90 -2.30
C ALA A 20 12.13 -6.28 -2.16
N VAL A 21 12.71 -7.31 -2.78
CA VAL A 21 12.29 -8.70 -2.58
C VAL A 21 13.30 -9.33 -1.64
N CYS A 22 12.82 -9.75 -0.46
CA CYS A 22 13.63 -10.24 0.63
C CYS A 22 13.13 -11.63 1.02
N GLY A 23 13.74 -12.67 0.45
CA GLY A 23 13.28 -14.05 0.66
C GLY A 23 11.88 -14.28 0.09
N ASP A 24 10.92 -14.57 0.96
CA ASP A 24 9.51 -14.88 0.64
C ASP A 24 8.57 -13.67 0.79
N VAL A 25 9.11 -12.50 1.10
CA VAL A 25 8.36 -11.25 1.25
C VAL A 25 8.84 -10.15 0.32
N VAL A 26 7.97 -9.18 0.10
CA VAL A 26 8.25 -7.91 -0.55
C VAL A 26 8.12 -6.82 0.49
N GLU A 27 9.19 -6.03 0.64
CA GLU A 27 9.22 -4.81 1.42
C GLU A 27 8.94 -3.63 0.49
N LYS A 28 8.07 -2.73 0.90
CA LYS A 28 7.68 -1.52 0.16
C LYS A 28 7.85 -0.31 1.05
N GLU A 29 8.40 0.74 0.47
CA GLU A 29 8.55 2.04 1.10
C GLU A 29 7.76 3.05 0.26
N LEU A 30 6.82 3.75 0.90
CA LEU A 30 6.12 4.90 0.33
C LEU A 30 6.76 6.16 0.91
N GLY A 31 7.45 6.95 0.08
CA GLY A 31 8.19 8.13 0.51
C GLY A 31 9.71 7.91 0.54
N GLY A 32 10.37 8.50 1.54
CA GLY A 32 11.83 8.43 1.71
C GLY A 32 12.23 7.86 3.07
N GLN A 33 13.48 7.39 3.15
CA GLN A 33 14.07 6.81 4.34
C GLN A 33 13.97 7.80 5.52
N GLY A 34 13.18 7.45 6.54
CA GLY A 34 12.96 8.26 7.76
C GLY A 34 11.71 9.17 7.76
N SER A 35 10.94 9.23 6.67
CA SER A 35 9.69 10.02 6.61
C SER A 35 8.58 9.35 5.80
N GLY A 36 8.67 8.03 5.60
CA GLY A 36 7.75 7.25 4.78
C GLY A 36 6.92 6.23 5.56
N VAL A 37 6.06 5.52 4.85
CA VAL A 37 5.34 4.34 5.35
C VAL A 37 6.00 3.10 4.79
N GLU A 38 6.32 2.14 5.65
CA GLU A 38 6.88 0.85 5.27
C GLU A 38 5.80 -0.24 5.36
N LEU A 39 5.77 -1.11 4.35
CA LEU A 39 4.86 -2.24 4.26
C LEU A 39 5.63 -3.50 3.89
N VAL A 40 5.42 -4.58 4.63
CA VAL A 40 5.93 -5.92 4.29
C VAL A 40 4.75 -6.81 3.91
N ALA A 41 4.86 -7.52 2.79
CA ALA A 41 3.83 -8.44 2.33
C ALA A 41 4.43 -9.72 1.73
N THR A 42 3.82 -10.87 2.03
CA THR A 42 4.07 -12.12 1.29
C THR A 42 3.56 -12.00 -0.15
N GLU A 43 3.90 -12.97 -1.01
CA GLU A 43 3.34 -13.05 -2.37
C GLU A 43 1.81 -12.99 -2.38
N THR A 44 1.15 -13.84 -1.57
CA THR A 44 -0.31 -13.88 -1.46
C THR A 44 -0.88 -12.56 -0.95
N GLY A 45 -0.23 -11.95 0.05
CA GLY A 45 -0.63 -10.65 0.60
C GLY A 45 -0.53 -9.54 -0.45
N LEU A 46 0.58 -9.49 -1.20
CA LEU A 46 0.82 -8.51 -2.25
C LEU A 46 -0.17 -8.68 -3.41
N ALA A 47 -0.42 -9.92 -3.85
CA ALA A 47 -1.42 -10.20 -4.88
C ALA A 47 -2.82 -9.73 -4.45
N ASN A 48 -3.19 -9.96 -3.19
CA ASN A 48 -4.45 -9.48 -2.65
C ASN A 48 -4.52 -7.93 -2.59
N LEU A 49 -3.44 -7.28 -2.16
CA LEU A 49 -3.34 -5.81 -2.12
C LEU A 49 -3.52 -5.20 -3.51
N LEU A 50 -2.79 -5.71 -4.52
CA LEU A 50 -2.85 -5.23 -5.90
C LEU A 50 -4.24 -5.42 -6.50
N ARG A 51 -4.88 -6.56 -6.25
CA ARG A 51 -6.24 -6.84 -6.72
C ARG A 51 -7.25 -5.83 -6.15
N ASN A 52 -7.23 -5.59 -4.85
CA ASN A 52 -8.16 -4.65 -4.21
C ASN A 52 -7.85 -3.19 -4.59
N GLY A 53 -6.58 -2.80 -4.62
CA GLY A 53 -6.17 -1.47 -5.07
C GLY A 53 -6.57 -1.19 -6.53
N THR A 54 -6.43 -2.17 -7.42
CA THR A 54 -6.89 -2.05 -8.81
C THR A 54 -8.40 -1.90 -8.91
N ALA A 55 -9.15 -2.66 -8.10
CA ALA A 55 -10.61 -2.53 -8.04
C ALA A 55 -11.03 -1.14 -7.54
N ALA A 56 -10.41 -0.64 -6.47
CA ALA A 56 -10.66 0.68 -5.92
C ALA A 56 -10.35 1.80 -6.93
N LEU A 57 -9.21 1.72 -7.64
CA LEU A 57 -8.85 2.69 -8.69
C LEU A 57 -9.87 2.70 -9.82
N ARG A 58 -10.37 1.54 -10.25
CA ARG A 58 -11.44 1.44 -11.27
C ARG A 58 -12.74 2.07 -10.80
N GLU A 59 -13.09 1.94 -9.52
CA GLU A 59 -14.27 2.58 -8.94
C GLU A 59 -14.10 4.10 -8.88
N LEU A 60 -12.95 4.59 -8.41
CA LEU A 60 -12.65 6.03 -8.35
C LEU A 60 -12.77 6.68 -9.73
N ARG A 61 -12.18 6.06 -10.77
CA ARG A 61 -12.28 6.52 -12.15
C ARG A 61 -13.71 6.55 -12.69
N ARG A 62 -14.56 5.60 -12.27
CA ARG A 62 -15.98 5.59 -12.64
C ARG A 62 -16.71 6.77 -11.98
N LYS A 63 -16.46 7.03 -10.71
CA LYS A 63 -17.05 8.14 -9.95
C LYS A 63 -16.63 9.52 -10.47
N GLN A 64 -15.41 9.66 -11.00
CA GLN A 64 -14.93 10.94 -11.57
C GLN A 64 -15.46 11.24 -12.99
N ARG A 65 -16.02 10.26 -13.69
CA ARG A 65 -16.50 10.39 -15.08
C ARG A 65 -18.03 10.48 -15.19
N GLY A 66 -18.76 10.25 -14.10
CA GLY A 66 -20.21 10.41 -14.02
C GLY A 66 -20.56 11.67 -13.27
#